data_AF-A0A5Q0CH45-F1
#
_entry.id   AF-A0A5Q0CH45-F1
#
_cell.length_a   1.000
_cell.length_b   1.000
_cell.length_c   1.000
_cell.angle_alpha   90.00
_cell.angle_beta   90.00
_cell.angle_gamma   90.00
#
_symmetry.space_group_name_H-M   'P 1'
#
loop_
_entity.id
_entity.type
_entity.pdbx_description
1 polymer ?
#
loop_
_entity_poly.entity_id
_entity_poly.type
_entity_poly.pdbx_seq_one_letter_code
_entity_poly.pdbx_strand_id
1 'polypeptide(L)'
;MLDDAGFEPLGRRIKISDGSAVKDPLQPKWVGPVAEFLWSALPDPATGQWDHLFISVFEAACGALVGLGEAVKAADGGIERSAHPTLPATLPRWDDVATVVVSLAAQVNLLEYRHFVGARARPSPTGLRPANIRAAHGCGPAYLAPEAFGVFESLGLVLGARWTEQAETILWRDFPNEWGIDFTADRRFTVALHVALASVPDDIAERLKGSGIITEESIVEWLEVAAKHAPTTKTRDDALKSLRFWSRWNLDQIFLRRWRLNDGWLSVQEVERTLLIEHDAVSINMVSEFAAWYLPHAPFLSE
;
A
#
# COMPACT_ATOMS: atom_id res chain seq x y z
N MET A 1 44.88 -33.31 21.18
CA MET A 1 43.83 -34.25 21.63
C MET A 1 42.75 -33.37 22.23
N LEU A 2 41.87 -32.86 21.37
CA LEU A 2 40.52 -33.40 21.10
C LEU A 2 39.59 -33.16 22.29
N ASP A 3 38.73 -32.17 22.09
CA ASP A 3 37.33 -32.00 22.51
C ASP A 3 36.83 -32.91 23.64
N ASP A 4 36.34 -32.27 24.70
CA ASP A 4 34.99 -32.60 25.17
C ASP A 4 34.26 -31.31 25.53
N ALA A 5 33.11 -31.16 24.87
CA ALA A 5 32.31 -29.97 24.77
C ALA A 5 31.55 -29.66 26.07
N GLY A 6 31.54 -28.39 26.44
CA GLY A 6 30.70 -27.83 27.50
C GLY A 6 30.19 -26.46 27.08
N PHE A 7 29.34 -26.41 26.05
CA PHE A 7 28.58 -25.22 25.71
C PHE A 7 27.39 -25.11 26.67
N GLU A 8 27.31 -24.02 27.42
CA GLU A 8 26.05 -23.46 27.95
C GLU A 8 26.17 -21.93 28.16
N PRO A 9 25.03 -21.21 28.15
CA PRO A 9 24.83 -20.02 27.33
C PRO A 9 25.15 -18.69 28.03
N LEU A 10 25.70 -17.74 27.27
CA LEU A 10 25.98 -16.36 27.69
C LEU A 10 24.68 -15.55 27.86
N GLY A 11 24.04 -15.71 29.01
CA GLY A 11 23.20 -14.67 29.60
C GLY A 11 24.07 -13.71 30.40
N ARG A 12 24.36 -12.51 29.88
CA ARG A 12 24.69 -11.32 30.69
C ARG A 12 24.64 -10.05 29.83
N ARG A 13 23.70 -9.17 30.19
CA ARG A 13 23.58 -7.78 29.73
C ARG A 13 24.91 -7.06 29.82
N ILE A 14 25.39 -6.53 28.70
CA ILE A 14 26.41 -5.49 28.70
C ILE A 14 25.66 -4.14 28.78
N LYS A 15 25.75 -3.47 29.93
CA LYS A 15 25.49 -2.03 30.00
C LYS A 15 26.77 -1.33 29.58
N ILE A 16 26.76 -0.70 28.41
CA ILE A 16 27.70 0.39 28.09
C ILE A 16 26.89 1.67 28.23
N SER A 17 27.14 2.38 29.33
CA SER A 17 26.83 3.80 29.42
C SER A 17 28.05 4.55 28.91
N ASP A 18 27.95 5.12 27.72
CA ASP A 18 28.81 6.23 27.32
C ASP A 18 27.95 7.29 26.65
N GLY A 19 28.09 8.52 27.16
CA GLY A 19 27.31 9.67 26.74
C GLY A 19 27.62 10.03 25.29
N SER A 20 26.73 9.65 24.37
CA SER A 20 26.65 10.31 23.08
C SER A 20 25.65 11.44 23.20
N ALA A 21 26.09 12.67 22.90
CA ALA A 21 25.20 13.75 22.52
C ALA A 21 24.08 13.19 21.62
N VAL A 22 22.84 13.56 21.92
CA VAL A 22 21.68 13.27 21.07
C VAL A 22 22.01 13.86 19.68
N LYS A 23 22.56 13.02 18.80
CA LYS A 23 22.56 13.31 17.37
C LYS A 23 21.11 13.19 16.97
N ASP A 24 20.50 14.31 16.59
CA ASP A 24 19.24 14.26 15.87
C ASP A 24 19.36 13.17 14.79
N PRO A 25 18.40 12.24 14.70
CA PRO A 25 18.46 11.20 13.69
C PRO A 25 18.57 11.87 12.32
N LEU A 26 19.66 11.56 11.60
CA LEU A 26 19.87 12.02 10.23
C LEU A 26 18.60 11.69 9.44
N GLN A 27 17.93 12.74 8.95
CA GLN A 27 16.69 12.60 8.21
C GLN A 27 16.91 11.66 7.01
N PRO A 28 15.96 10.75 6.71
CA PRO A 28 16.08 9.91 5.53
C PRO A 28 16.19 10.77 4.27
N LYS A 29 17.17 10.46 3.43
CA LYS A 29 17.50 11.27 2.22
C LYS A 29 16.35 11.38 1.22
N TRP A 30 15.35 10.51 1.31
CA TRP A 30 14.19 10.49 0.41
C TRP A 30 13.12 11.51 0.77
N VAL A 31 13.06 12.02 2.02
CA VAL A 31 11.94 12.88 2.48
C VAL A 31 11.77 14.13 1.62
N GLY A 32 12.85 14.91 1.44
CA GLY A 32 12.82 16.14 0.64
C GLY A 32 12.42 15.89 -0.82
N PRO A 33 13.12 15.01 -1.55
CA PRO A 33 12.76 14.66 -2.93
C PRO A 33 11.34 14.14 -3.09
N VAL A 34 10.83 13.36 -2.13
CA VAL A 34 9.44 12.88 -2.14
C VAL A 34 8.47 14.04 -1.96
N ALA A 35 8.67 14.88 -0.95
CA ALA A 35 7.81 16.04 -0.71
C ALA A 35 7.72 16.96 -1.94
N GLU A 36 8.87 17.26 -2.55
CA GLU A 36 8.95 18.08 -3.75
C GLU A 36 8.20 17.43 -4.93
N PHE A 37 8.45 16.14 -5.16
CA PHE A 37 7.77 15.39 -6.23
C PHE A 37 6.26 15.38 -6.03
N LEU A 38 5.78 15.02 -4.83
CA LEU A 38 4.35 14.95 -4.53
C LEU A 38 3.68 16.29 -4.79
N TRP A 39 4.24 17.41 -4.31
CA TRP A 39 3.70 18.74 -4.61
C TRP A 39 3.68 19.05 -6.10
N SER A 40 4.77 18.75 -6.82
CA SER A 40 4.88 19.05 -8.26
C SER A 40 3.94 18.21 -9.14
N ALA A 41 3.57 17.01 -8.68
CA ALA A 41 2.72 16.08 -9.41
C ALA A 41 1.22 16.29 -9.11
N LEU A 42 0.86 17.12 -8.14
CA LEU A 42 -0.53 17.54 -7.97
C LEU A 42 -0.95 18.47 -9.12
N PRO A 43 -2.20 18.39 -9.63
CA PRO A 43 -2.63 19.13 -10.82
C PRO A 43 -2.51 20.67 -10.74
N ASP A 44 -2.59 21.26 -9.54
CA ASP A 44 -2.34 22.70 -9.35
C ASP A 44 -1.38 22.95 -8.17
N PRO A 45 -0.05 22.95 -8.41
CA PRO A 45 0.93 23.15 -7.37
C PRO A 45 1.03 24.60 -6.87
N ALA A 46 0.46 25.56 -7.62
CA ALA A 46 0.69 26.99 -7.39
C ALA A 46 -0.17 27.56 -6.25
N THR A 47 -1.34 26.98 -6.01
CA THR A 47 -2.26 27.39 -4.94
C THR A 47 -1.74 27.01 -3.55
N GLY A 48 -0.89 25.98 -3.46
CA GLY A 48 -0.52 25.37 -2.17
C GLY A 48 -1.72 24.78 -1.43
N GLN A 49 -2.85 24.59 -2.10
CA GLN A 49 -4.08 24.01 -1.57
C GLN A 49 -4.62 23.02 -2.59
N TRP A 50 -5.06 21.85 -2.14
CA TRP A 50 -5.54 20.83 -3.05
C TRP A 50 -6.69 20.00 -2.48
N ASP A 51 -7.76 19.86 -3.25
CA ASP A 51 -8.79 18.84 -3.08
C ASP A 51 -8.41 17.62 -3.91
N HIS A 52 -8.34 16.44 -3.29
CA HIS A 52 -7.97 15.19 -3.95
C HIS A 52 -8.99 14.72 -5.00
N LEU A 53 -10.16 15.39 -5.12
CA LEU A 53 -11.22 15.10 -6.09
C LEU A 53 -11.77 13.66 -5.98
N PHE A 54 -11.63 13.05 -4.81
CA PHE A 54 -11.96 11.64 -4.56
C PHE A 54 -11.25 10.64 -5.49
N ILE A 55 -10.05 10.99 -5.96
CA ILE A 55 -9.18 10.08 -6.73
C ILE A 55 -8.18 9.45 -5.76
N SER A 56 -8.26 8.13 -5.56
CA SER A 56 -7.51 7.42 -4.50
C SER A 56 -5.99 7.65 -4.53
N VAL A 57 -5.38 7.81 -5.71
CA VAL A 57 -3.94 8.10 -5.83
C VAL A 57 -3.59 9.50 -5.31
N PHE A 58 -4.43 10.50 -5.59
CA PHE A 58 -4.26 11.85 -5.07
C PHE A 58 -4.58 11.92 -3.57
N GLU A 59 -5.57 11.15 -3.09
CA GLU A 59 -5.83 11.01 -1.66
C GLU A 59 -4.61 10.45 -0.91
N ALA A 60 -4.00 9.39 -1.44
CA ALA A 60 -2.81 8.80 -0.86
C ALA A 60 -1.61 9.76 -0.90
N ALA A 61 -1.44 10.53 -1.98
CA ALA A 61 -0.43 11.59 -2.09
C ALA A 61 -0.65 12.71 -1.07
N CYS A 62 -1.90 13.15 -0.86
CA CYS A 62 -2.25 14.12 0.16
C CYS A 62 -1.96 13.57 1.57
N GLY A 63 -2.34 12.32 1.83
CA GLY A 63 -2.02 11.62 3.07
C GLY A 63 -0.52 11.53 3.33
N ALA A 64 0.28 11.27 2.29
CA ALA A 64 1.73 11.27 2.38
C ALA A 64 2.30 12.65 2.73
N LEU A 65 1.84 13.72 2.06
CA LEU A 65 2.25 15.09 2.38
C LEU A 65 1.95 15.50 3.83
N VAL A 66 0.76 15.13 4.34
CA VAL A 66 0.44 15.33 5.76
C VAL A 66 1.36 14.49 6.66
N GLY A 67 1.57 13.23 6.32
CA GLY A 67 2.45 12.33 7.07
C GLY A 67 3.92 12.76 7.10
N LEU A 68 4.37 13.52 6.09
CA LEU A 68 5.71 14.10 6.05
C LEU A 68 5.81 15.46 6.75
N GLY A 69 4.70 16.00 7.26
CA GLY A 69 4.64 17.31 7.92
C GLY A 69 4.67 18.51 6.97
N GLU A 70 4.48 18.25 5.66
CA GLU A 70 4.52 19.26 4.59
C GLU A 70 3.16 19.93 4.37
N ALA A 71 2.09 19.30 4.84
CA ALA A 71 0.73 19.78 4.69
C ALA A 71 -0.11 19.54 5.94
N VAL A 72 -1.19 20.30 6.07
CA VAL A 72 -2.26 20.09 7.05
C VAL A 72 -3.55 19.73 6.31
N LYS A 73 -4.41 18.94 6.94
CA LYS A 73 -5.74 18.65 6.37
C LYS A 73 -6.61 19.90 6.44
N ALA A 74 -7.20 20.24 5.30
CA ALA A 74 -8.20 21.29 5.19
C ALA A 74 -9.56 20.80 5.74
N ALA A 75 -10.45 21.74 6.07
CA ALA A 75 -11.76 21.43 6.63
C ALA A 75 -12.71 20.73 5.63
N ASP A 76 -12.47 20.90 4.33
CA ASP A 76 -13.23 20.32 3.23
C ASP A 76 -12.76 18.91 2.81
N GLY A 77 -11.70 18.39 3.45
CA GLY A 77 -11.11 17.09 3.14
C GLY A 77 -9.83 17.17 2.30
N GLY A 78 -9.52 18.34 1.73
CA GLY A 78 -8.28 18.60 1.01
C GLY A 78 -7.06 18.76 1.92
N ILE A 79 -6.00 19.33 1.37
CA ILE A 79 -4.79 19.70 2.09
C ILE A 79 -4.37 21.14 1.79
N GLU A 80 -3.69 21.75 2.76
CA GLU A 80 -3.02 23.03 2.60
C GLU A 80 -1.56 22.89 2.97
N ARG A 81 -0.68 23.57 2.22
CA ARG A 81 0.75 23.57 2.49
C ARG A 81 1.03 24.17 3.86
N SER A 82 1.84 23.48 4.65
CA SER A 82 2.20 23.96 5.98
C SER A 82 3.02 25.25 5.86
N ALA A 83 2.64 26.27 6.64
CA ALA A 83 3.43 27.50 6.75
C ALA A 83 4.79 27.25 7.41
N HIS A 84 4.87 26.20 8.24
CA HIS A 84 6.08 25.79 8.95
C HIS A 84 6.27 24.27 8.84
N PRO A 85 6.70 23.77 7.66
CA PRO A 85 6.96 22.34 7.47
C PRO A 85 7.93 21.86 8.55
N THR A 86 7.48 20.87 9.33
CA THR A 86 8.25 20.32 10.44
C THR A 86 8.21 18.81 10.32
N LEU A 87 9.39 18.21 10.23
CA LEU A 87 9.48 16.76 10.09
C LEU A 87 8.86 16.07 11.32
N PRO A 88 7.84 15.23 11.14
CA PRO A 88 7.23 14.52 12.26
C PRO A 88 8.21 13.56 12.93
N ALA A 89 8.03 13.35 14.24
CA ALA A 89 8.83 12.39 15.00
C ALA A 89 8.70 10.95 14.46
N THR A 90 7.54 10.65 13.89
CA THR A 90 7.20 9.36 13.30
C THR A 90 6.89 9.56 11.84
N LEU A 91 7.76 9.03 10.97
CA LEU A 91 7.56 9.09 9.53
C LEU A 91 6.68 7.95 9.02
N PRO A 92 5.94 8.20 7.91
CA PRO A 92 5.28 7.15 7.17
C PRO A 92 6.26 6.04 6.79
N ARG A 93 5.73 4.84 6.61
CA ARG A 93 6.55 3.71 6.18
C ARG A 93 7.10 3.97 4.78
N TRP A 94 8.35 3.62 4.56
CA TRP A 94 9.04 3.85 3.29
C TRP A 94 8.36 3.11 2.13
N ASP A 95 7.88 1.89 2.35
CA ASP A 95 7.22 1.07 1.33
C ASP A 95 5.88 1.67 0.88
N ASP A 96 5.10 2.21 1.83
CA ASP A 96 3.87 2.94 1.52
C ASP A 96 4.17 4.22 0.73
N VAL A 97 5.15 5.02 1.15
CA VAL A 97 5.56 6.23 0.42
C VAL A 97 6.04 5.90 -0.99
N ALA A 98 6.88 4.88 -1.13
CA ALA A 98 7.38 4.44 -2.42
C ALA A 98 6.24 4.01 -3.36
N THR A 99 5.25 3.30 -2.82
CA THR A 99 4.06 2.88 -3.59
C THR A 99 3.25 4.09 -4.04
N VAL A 100 3.01 5.07 -3.15
CA VAL A 100 2.32 6.31 -3.51
C VAL A 100 3.06 7.08 -4.61
N VAL A 101 4.39 7.18 -4.53
CA VAL A 101 5.19 7.84 -5.57
C VAL A 101 5.09 7.12 -6.91
N VAL A 102 5.16 5.79 -6.92
CA VAL A 102 5.02 4.97 -8.13
C VAL A 102 3.64 5.16 -8.77
N SER A 103 2.57 4.98 -7.99
CA SER A 103 1.21 5.10 -8.51
C SER A 103 0.87 6.52 -8.95
N LEU A 104 1.36 7.55 -8.25
CA LEU A 104 1.20 8.95 -8.67
C LEU A 104 1.95 9.23 -9.97
N ALA A 105 3.21 8.77 -10.09
CA ALA A 105 3.98 8.92 -11.33
C ALA A 105 3.28 8.25 -12.52
N ALA A 106 2.68 7.08 -12.33
CA ALA A 106 1.87 6.42 -13.36
C ALA A 106 0.61 7.22 -13.69
N GLN A 107 -0.13 7.68 -12.69
CA GLN A 107 -1.35 8.49 -12.84
C GLN A 107 -1.13 9.77 -13.65
N VAL A 108 0.03 10.43 -13.48
CA VAL A 108 0.38 11.67 -14.19
C VAL A 108 1.26 11.47 -15.43
N ASN A 109 1.38 10.22 -15.92
CA ASN A 109 2.17 9.85 -17.11
C ASN A 109 3.67 10.22 -17.03
N LEU A 110 4.23 10.27 -15.82
CA LEU A 110 5.67 10.36 -15.58
C LEU A 110 6.34 8.99 -15.52
N LEU A 111 5.57 7.94 -15.22
CA LEU A 111 5.98 6.54 -15.33
C LEU A 111 5.08 5.84 -16.34
N GLU A 112 5.66 5.13 -17.30
CA GLU A 112 4.92 4.32 -18.26
C GLU A 112 5.55 2.92 -18.36
N TYR A 113 4.76 1.89 -18.09
CA TYR A 113 5.21 0.52 -18.22
C TYR A 113 5.33 0.09 -19.67
N ARG A 114 6.25 -0.85 -19.93
CA ARG A 114 6.47 -1.42 -21.26
C ARG A 114 6.22 -2.90 -21.24
N HIS A 115 5.51 -3.36 -22.27
CA HIS A 115 5.42 -4.76 -22.57
C HIS A 115 6.79 -5.35 -22.87
N PHE A 116 7.01 -6.59 -22.44
CA PHE A 116 8.16 -7.40 -22.81
C PHE A 116 7.72 -8.83 -23.10
N VAL A 117 8.61 -9.62 -23.71
CA VAL A 117 8.35 -11.03 -24.03
C VAL A 117 8.08 -11.80 -22.73
N GLY A 118 6.85 -12.27 -22.56
CA GLY A 118 6.37 -12.94 -21.34
C GLY A 118 5.16 -12.28 -20.67
N ALA A 119 4.84 -11.03 -21.02
CA ALA A 119 3.65 -10.35 -20.50
C ALA A 119 2.34 -10.93 -21.06
N ARG A 120 1.31 -11.08 -20.19
CA ARG A 120 -0.01 -11.65 -20.52
C ARG A 120 -0.89 -10.74 -21.39
N ALA A 121 -0.67 -9.41 -21.36
CA ALA A 121 -1.49 -8.43 -22.08
C ALA A 121 -0.86 -7.98 -23.42
N ARG A 122 -1.70 -7.68 -24.43
CA ARG A 122 -1.28 -7.08 -25.72
C ARG A 122 -0.94 -5.59 -25.55
N PRO A 123 -0.01 -5.04 -26.35
CA PRO A 123 0.39 -3.64 -26.26
C PRO A 123 -0.76 -2.65 -26.46
N SER A 124 -0.75 -1.58 -25.65
CA SER A 124 -1.51 -0.36 -25.93
C SER A 124 -1.15 0.16 -27.33
N PRO A 125 -2.13 0.54 -28.17
CA PRO A 125 -1.89 1.08 -29.52
C PRO A 125 -1.27 2.49 -29.52
N THR A 126 -1.19 3.17 -28.38
CA THR A 126 -0.53 4.48 -28.28
C THR A 126 0.99 4.31 -28.23
N GLY A 127 1.69 5.03 -29.11
CA GLY A 127 3.15 4.97 -29.25
C GLY A 127 3.87 5.20 -27.93
N LEU A 128 4.35 4.11 -27.35
CA LEU A 128 5.03 4.08 -26.07
C LEU A 128 6.43 4.72 -26.21
N ARG A 129 6.71 5.80 -25.46
CA ARG A 129 8.05 6.44 -25.35
C ARG A 129 9.16 5.37 -25.14
N PRO A 130 10.37 5.50 -25.69
CA PRO A 130 11.37 4.45 -25.53
C PRO A 130 11.69 4.09 -24.06
N ALA A 131 11.91 2.78 -23.84
CA ALA A 131 12.63 2.21 -22.69
C ALA A 131 13.76 3.07 -22.12
N ASN A 132 13.64 3.68 -20.93
CA ASN A 132 14.82 4.27 -20.26
C ASN A 132 15.11 3.67 -18.87
N ILE A 133 14.23 2.82 -18.33
CA ILE A 133 14.50 1.93 -17.19
C ILE A 133 14.55 0.49 -17.68
N ARG A 134 15.68 -0.18 -17.41
CA ARG A 134 15.91 -1.59 -17.77
C ARG A 134 15.22 -2.53 -16.79
N ALA A 135 14.64 -3.60 -17.34
CA ALA A 135 14.11 -4.73 -16.58
C ALA A 135 15.17 -5.36 -15.65
N ALA A 136 14.77 -5.74 -14.45
CA ALA A 136 15.59 -6.44 -13.44
C ALA A 136 14.70 -6.93 -12.29
N HIS A 137 15.17 -7.94 -11.54
CA HIS A 137 14.50 -8.43 -10.32
C HIS A 137 13.01 -8.73 -10.52
N GLY A 138 12.65 -9.40 -11.62
CA GLY A 138 11.25 -9.69 -11.95
C GLY A 138 10.44 -8.51 -12.51
N CYS A 139 10.92 -7.27 -12.40
CA CYS A 139 10.29 -6.08 -12.97
C CYS A 139 10.59 -5.94 -14.46
N GLY A 140 9.57 -5.58 -15.23
CA GLY A 140 9.69 -5.30 -16.67
C GLY A 140 10.34 -3.95 -16.97
N PRO A 141 10.58 -3.62 -18.25
CA PRO A 141 11.09 -2.30 -18.63
C PRO A 141 10.02 -1.22 -18.47
N ALA A 142 10.46 0.03 -18.30
CA ALA A 142 9.58 1.19 -18.20
C ALA A 142 10.25 2.45 -18.76
N TYR A 143 9.43 3.43 -19.10
CA TYR A 143 9.85 4.81 -19.27
C TYR A 143 9.59 5.58 -17.97
N LEU A 144 10.58 6.34 -17.51
CA LEU A 144 10.48 7.30 -16.42
C LEU A 144 10.85 8.69 -16.93
N ALA A 145 10.02 9.69 -16.68
CA ALA A 145 10.28 11.07 -17.07
C ALA A 145 11.49 11.63 -16.29
N PRO A 146 12.35 12.48 -16.91
CA PRO A 146 13.51 13.08 -16.27
C PRO A 146 13.23 13.69 -14.88
N GLU A 147 12.08 14.33 -14.73
CA GLU A 147 11.62 15.02 -13.53
C GLU A 147 11.37 14.05 -12.36
N ALA A 148 11.05 12.78 -12.64
CA ALA A 148 10.78 11.76 -11.62
C ALA A 148 12.02 10.93 -11.25
N PHE A 149 13.13 11.01 -11.98
CA PHE A 149 14.33 10.21 -11.67
C PHE A 149 14.86 10.47 -10.26
N GLY A 150 14.96 11.75 -9.86
CA GLY A 150 15.52 12.13 -8.57
C GLY A 150 14.79 11.48 -7.38
N VAL A 151 13.46 11.46 -7.42
CA VAL A 151 12.68 10.84 -6.34
C VAL A 151 12.80 9.31 -6.35
N PHE A 152 12.79 8.67 -7.53
CA PHE A 152 12.95 7.21 -7.66
C PHE A 152 14.33 6.74 -7.20
N GLU A 153 15.40 7.49 -7.51
CA GLU A 153 16.75 7.21 -7.01
C GLU A 153 16.84 7.46 -5.50
N SER A 154 16.23 8.53 -4.98
CA SER A 154 16.24 8.84 -3.55
C SER A 154 15.57 7.75 -2.71
N LEU A 155 14.51 7.14 -3.24
CA LEU A 155 13.81 6.00 -2.65
C LEU A 155 14.55 4.68 -2.86
N GLY A 156 15.61 4.65 -3.67
CA GLY A 156 16.36 3.43 -3.98
C GLY A 156 15.60 2.47 -4.91
N LEU A 157 14.60 2.95 -5.65
CA LEU A 157 13.84 2.14 -6.61
C LEU A 157 14.58 1.94 -7.94
N VAL A 158 15.41 2.91 -8.31
CA VAL A 158 16.21 2.89 -9.54
C VAL A 158 17.67 3.11 -9.19
N LEU A 159 18.56 2.34 -9.85
CA LEU A 159 20.01 2.57 -9.82
C LEU A 159 20.59 2.34 -11.21
N GLY A 160 21.23 3.37 -11.78
CA GLY A 160 21.85 3.27 -13.10
C GLY A 160 20.86 2.90 -14.21
N ALA A 161 19.68 3.52 -14.20
CA ALA A 161 18.60 3.29 -15.17
C ALA A 161 18.10 1.83 -15.19
N ARG A 162 18.02 1.20 -14.02
CA ARG A 162 17.54 -0.17 -13.81
C ARG A 162 16.76 -0.25 -12.51
N TRP A 163 15.70 -1.06 -12.47
CA TRP A 163 15.01 -1.39 -11.23
C TRP A 163 15.94 -2.07 -10.23
N THR A 164 15.82 -1.70 -8.96
CA THR A 164 16.52 -2.37 -7.86
C THR A 164 15.69 -3.56 -7.34
N GLU A 165 16.29 -4.40 -6.51
CA GLU A 165 15.57 -5.47 -5.82
C GLU A 165 14.44 -4.94 -4.92
N GLN A 166 14.65 -3.79 -4.27
CA GLN A 166 13.66 -3.17 -3.41
C GLN A 166 12.43 -2.67 -4.18
N ALA A 167 12.59 -2.33 -5.46
CA ALA A 167 11.49 -1.89 -6.30
C ALA A 167 10.49 -3.02 -6.60
N GLU A 168 10.91 -4.28 -6.56
CA GLU A 168 10.08 -5.41 -6.96
C GLU A 168 8.77 -5.48 -6.16
N THR A 169 8.87 -5.50 -4.83
CA THR A 169 7.68 -5.58 -3.97
C THR A 169 6.84 -4.30 -3.98
N ILE A 170 7.43 -3.15 -4.33
CA ILE A 170 6.67 -1.90 -4.53
C ILE A 170 5.85 -1.99 -5.82
N LEU A 171 6.47 -2.47 -6.90
CA LEU A 171 5.82 -2.63 -8.20
C LEU A 171 4.78 -3.77 -8.19
N TRP A 172 4.86 -4.72 -7.27
CA TRP A 172 3.76 -5.66 -7.03
C TRP A 172 2.50 -4.97 -6.50
N ARG A 173 2.65 -3.91 -5.71
CA ARG A 173 1.52 -3.15 -5.14
C ARG A 173 0.83 -2.27 -6.18
N ASP A 174 1.60 -1.78 -7.16
CA ASP A 174 1.07 -1.05 -8.32
C ASP A 174 0.47 -2.01 -9.39
N PHE A 175 1.04 -3.21 -9.51
CA PHE A 175 0.57 -4.31 -10.37
C PHE A 175 0.34 -3.92 -11.85
N PRO A 176 1.41 -3.56 -12.57
CA PRO A 176 1.29 -3.14 -13.97
C PRO A 176 0.87 -4.29 -14.89
N ASN A 177 -0.30 -4.13 -15.51
CA ASN A 177 -0.88 -5.09 -16.45
C ASN A 177 0.07 -5.40 -17.63
N GLU A 178 0.87 -4.43 -18.04
CA GLU A 178 1.84 -4.51 -19.14
C GLU A 178 2.91 -5.57 -18.92
N TRP A 179 3.18 -5.93 -17.66
CA TRP A 179 4.20 -6.91 -17.31
C TRP A 179 3.63 -8.31 -17.13
N GLY A 180 2.33 -8.43 -16.83
CA GLY A 180 1.67 -9.73 -16.62
C GLY A 180 2.33 -10.59 -15.54
N ILE A 181 2.93 -9.96 -14.54
CA ILE A 181 3.57 -10.63 -13.40
C ILE A 181 2.48 -11.24 -12.53
N ASP A 182 2.71 -12.46 -12.07
CA ASP A 182 1.81 -13.15 -11.15
C ASP A 182 2.54 -13.36 -9.82
N PHE A 183 2.51 -12.33 -8.96
CA PHE A 183 3.18 -12.39 -7.67
C PHE A 183 2.49 -13.33 -6.67
N THR A 184 1.24 -13.72 -6.92
CA THR A 184 0.49 -14.61 -6.02
C THR A 184 1.09 -16.02 -5.98
N ALA A 185 1.75 -16.43 -7.06
CA ALA A 185 2.51 -17.68 -7.15
C ALA A 185 3.93 -17.58 -6.58
N ASP A 186 4.41 -16.38 -6.21
CA ASP A 186 5.74 -16.21 -5.63
C ASP A 186 5.80 -16.76 -4.20
N ARG A 187 6.89 -17.47 -3.88
CA ARG A 187 7.11 -18.07 -2.56
C ARG A 187 6.98 -17.05 -1.43
N ARG A 188 7.41 -15.81 -1.62
CA ARG A 188 7.31 -14.74 -0.60
C ARG A 188 5.85 -14.45 -0.27
N PHE A 189 4.99 -14.35 -1.27
CA PHE A 189 3.56 -14.15 -1.07
C PHE A 189 2.90 -15.34 -0.38
N THR A 190 3.18 -16.56 -0.85
CA THR A 190 2.65 -17.79 -0.23
C THR A 190 3.10 -17.96 1.22
N VAL A 191 4.36 -17.63 1.55
CA VAL A 191 4.85 -17.66 2.93
C VAL A 191 4.13 -16.61 3.77
N ALA A 192 3.97 -15.38 3.27
CA ALA A 192 3.28 -14.31 3.97
C ALA A 192 1.80 -14.65 4.26
N LEU A 193 1.12 -15.34 3.32
CA LEU A 193 -0.23 -15.87 3.54
C LEU A 193 -0.29 -16.84 4.71
N HIS A 194 0.60 -17.84 4.75
CA HIS A 194 0.64 -18.81 5.85
C HIS A 194 0.92 -18.15 7.19
N VAL A 195 1.83 -17.16 7.23
CA VAL A 195 2.08 -16.37 8.44
C VAL A 195 0.82 -15.61 8.85
N ALA A 196 0.16 -14.92 7.91
CA ALA A 196 -1.06 -14.16 8.18
C ALA A 196 -2.17 -15.05 8.77
N LEU A 197 -2.36 -16.26 8.22
CA LEU A 197 -3.32 -17.26 8.72
C LEU A 197 -2.96 -17.75 10.13
N ALA A 198 -1.68 -17.99 10.41
CA ALA A 198 -1.22 -18.54 11.67
C ALA A 198 -1.16 -17.51 12.81
N SER A 199 -1.10 -16.22 12.49
CA SER A 199 -0.81 -15.16 13.47
C SER A 199 -1.87 -14.04 13.49
N VAL A 200 -3.14 -14.37 13.19
CA VAL A 200 -4.25 -13.39 13.23
C VAL A 200 -4.40 -12.84 14.66
N PRO A 201 -4.27 -11.51 14.87
CA PRO A 201 -4.51 -10.89 16.17
C PRO A 201 -5.96 -11.05 16.63
N ASP A 202 -6.20 -11.14 17.94
CA ASP A 202 -7.54 -11.35 18.52
C ASP A 202 -8.54 -10.26 18.10
N ASP A 203 -8.11 -8.99 18.10
CA ASP A 203 -8.95 -7.85 17.67
C ASP A 203 -9.37 -7.97 16.19
N ILE A 204 -8.49 -8.52 15.35
CA ILE A 204 -8.78 -8.76 13.95
C ILE A 204 -9.68 -9.99 13.79
N ALA A 205 -9.39 -11.08 14.50
CA ALA A 205 -10.20 -12.30 14.49
C ALA A 205 -11.65 -12.02 14.90
N GLU A 206 -11.88 -11.15 15.89
CA GLU A 206 -13.21 -10.70 16.29
C GLU A 206 -13.93 -9.94 15.17
N ARG A 207 -13.25 -8.99 14.51
CA ARG A 207 -13.82 -8.24 13.38
C ARG A 207 -14.16 -9.17 12.20
N LEU A 208 -13.30 -10.15 11.90
CA LEU A 208 -13.49 -11.09 10.80
C LEU A 208 -14.72 -12.00 11.00
N LYS A 209 -15.04 -12.39 12.24
CA LYS A 209 -16.24 -13.19 12.55
C LYS A 209 -17.52 -12.48 12.11
N GLY A 210 -17.57 -11.16 12.20
CA GLY A 210 -18.72 -10.36 11.76
C GLY A 210 -18.82 -10.21 10.25
N SER A 211 -17.69 -10.09 9.55
CA SER A 211 -17.67 -9.86 8.10
C SER A 211 -18.29 -11.03 7.30
N GLY A 212 -18.06 -12.28 7.69
CA GLY A 212 -18.54 -13.45 6.94
C GLY A 212 -20.04 -13.74 7.03
N ILE A 213 -20.78 -13.03 7.88
CA ILE A 213 -22.16 -13.39 8.22
C ILE A 213 -23.14 -12.35 7.65
N ILE A 214 -23.97 -12.79 6.71
CA ILE A 214 -25.12 -12.02 6.21
C ILE A 214 -26.38 -12.73 6.70
N THR A 215 -27.14 -12.10 7.59
CA THR A 215 -28.37 -12.67 8.14
C THR A 215 -29.62 -12.16 7.43
N GLU A 216 -30.75 -12.82 7.66
CA GLU A 216 -32.05 -12.35 7.17
C GLU A 216 -32.40 -10.98 7.73
N GLU A 217 -32.09 -10.76 9.01
CA GLU A 217 -32.30 -9.49 9.69
C GLU A 217 -31.52 -8.37 9.00
N SER A 218 -30.25 -8.60 8.63
CA SER A 218 -29.45 -7.60 7.90
C SER A 218 -30.03 -7.24 6.53
N ILE A 219 -30.65 -8.22 5.85
CA ILE A 219 -31.32 -8.00 4.55
C ILE A 219 -32.58 -7.14 4.74
N VAL A 220 -33.40 -7.47 5.75
CA VAL A 220 -34.62 -6.71 6.08
C VAL A 220 -34.26 -5.28 6.47
N GLU A 221 -33.30 -5.10 7.37
CA GLU A 221 -32.82 -3.78 7.79
C GLU A 221 -32.34 -2.94 6.60
N TRP A 222 -31.54 -3.53 5.71
CA TRP A 222 -31.06 -2.84 4.51
C TRP A 222 -32.23 -2.43 3.59
N LEU A 223 -33.22 -3.31 3.40
CA LEU A 223 -34.40 -3.03 2.58
C LEU A 223 -35.28 -1.92 3.19
N GLU A 224 -35.43 -1.88 4.50
CA GLU A 224 -36.17 -0.83 5.20
C GLU A 224 -35.50 0.55 5.04
N VAL A 225 -34.16 0.60 5.09
CA VAL A 225 -33.40 1.82 4.81
C VAL A 225 -33.55 2.21 3.34
N ALA A 226 -33.41 1.24 2.43
CA ALA A 226 -33.55 1.49 1.00
C ALA A 226 -34.96 2.00 0.63
N ALA A 227 -36.01 1.50 1.27
CA ALA A 227 -37.38 1.96 1.04
C ALA A 227 -37.58 3.45 1.36
N LYS A 228 -36.76 4.03 2.25
CA LYS A 228 -36.84 5.45 2.63
C LYS A 228 -36.03 6.37 1.72
N HIS A 229 -34.95 5.86 1.12
CA HIS A 229 -33.92 6.72 0.50
C HIS A 229 -33.64 6.38 -0.97
N ALA A 230 -33.96 5.17 -1.43
CA ALA A 230 -33.66 4.77 -2.79
C ALA A 230 -34.73 5.32 -3.77
N PRO A 231 -34.30 5.77 -4.96
CA PRO A 231 -35.22 6.28 -5.98
C PRO A 231 -36.08 5.17 -6.61
N THR A 232 -35.69 3.90 -6.43
CA THR A 232 -36.40 2.73 -6.95
C THR A 232 -36.57 1.68 -5.87
N THR A 233 -37.65 0.90 -5.98
CA THR A 233 -37.87 -0.26 -5.12
C THR A 233 -36.69 -1.22 -5.24
N LYS A 234 -36.08 -1.53 -4.10
CA LYS A 234 -34.98 -2.48 -4.03
C LYS A 234 -35.48 -3.88 -3.74
N THR A 235 -34.74 -4.84 -4.26
CA THR A 235 -35.01 -6.27 -4.10
C THR A 235 -34.07 -6.89 -3.08
N ARG A 236 -34.42 -8.10 -2.63
CA ARG A 236 -33.52 -8.93 -1.82
C ARG A 236 -32.16 -9.15 -2.48
N ASP A 237 -32.13 -9.30 -3.81
CA ASP A 237 -30.88 -9.49 -4.55
C ASP A 237 -29.99 -8.23 -4.52
N ASP A 238 -30.59 -7.04 -4.60
CA ASP A 238 -29.87 -5.77 -4.41
C ASP A 238 -29.26 -5.68 -3.00
N ALA A 239 -30.04 -6.06 -1.98
CA ALA A 239 -29.56 -6.09 -0.59
C ALA A 239 -28.38 -7.05 -0.43
N LEU A 240 -28.48 -8.26 -0.98
CA LEU A 240 -27.40 -9.25 -0.94
C LEU A 240 -26.13 -8.74 -1.64
N LYS A 241 -26.26 -8.13 -2.83
CA LYS A 241 -25.11 -7.54 -3.54
C LYS A 241 -24.45 -6.44 -2.72
N SER A 242 -25.24 -5.52 -2.16
CA SER A 242 -24.71 -4.44 -1.32
C SER A 242 -24.06 -4.96 -0.04
N LEU A 243 -24.69 -5.90 0.67
CA LEU A 243 -24.14 -6.47 1.90
C LEU A 243 -22.84 -7.25 1.64
N ARG A 244 -22.77 -8.02 0.54
CA ARG A 244 -21.53 -8.68 0.11
C ARG A 244 -20.44 -7.68 -0.22
N PHE A 245 -20.76 -6.62 -0.97
CA PHE A 245 -19.82 -5.54 -1.28
C PHE A 245 -19.27 -4.91 0.00
N TRP A 246 -20.12 -4.50 0.94
CA TRP A 246 -19.68 -3.88 2.19
C TRP A 246 -18.87 -4.84 3.07
N SER A 247 -19.26 -6.11 3.10
CA SER A 247 -18.51 -7.14 3.82
C SER A 247 -17.10 -7.33 3.25
N ARG A 248 -16.96 -7.43 1.91
CA ARG A 248 -15.68 -7.50 1.22
C ARG A 248 -14.85 -6.23 1.43
N TRP A 249 -15.46 -5.05 1.25
CA TRP A 249 -14.81 -3.77 1.49
C TRP A 249 -14.26 -3.64 2.90
N ASN A 250 -15.03 -4.06 3.92
CA ASN A 250 -14.56 -4.05 5.31
C ASN A 250 -13.34 -4.95 5.51
N LEU A 251 -13.28 -6.08 4.81
CA LEU A 251 -12.15 -7.00 4.84
C LEU A 251 -10.92 -6.38 4.15
N ASP A 252 -11.10 -5.79 2.97
CA ASP A 252 -10.05 -5.07 2.25
C ASP A 252 -9.47 -3.96 3.14
N GLN A 253 -10.32 -3.16 3.78
CA GLN A 253 -9.90 -2.09 4.71
C GLN A 253 -9.08 -2.60 5.90
N ILE A 254 -9.31 -3.84 6.37
CA ILE A 254 -8.48 -4.45 7.41
C ILE A 254 -7.07 -4.67 6.87
N PHE A 255 -6.93 -5.35 5.72
CA PHE A 255 -5.62 -5.67 5.17
C PHE A 255 -4.84 -4.43 4.72
N LEU A 256 -5.52 -3.50 4.04
CA LEU A 256 -4.94 -2.22 3.61
C LEU A 256 -4.31 -1.43 4.75
N ARG A 257 -4.85 -1.53 5.97
CA ARG A 257 -4.40 -0.77 7.14
C ARG A 257 -3.54 -1.57 8.10
N ARG A 258 -3.78 -2.88 8.23
CA ARG A 258 -3.23 -3.71 9.31
C ARG A 258 -2.28 -4.78 8.82
N TRP A 259 -2.02 -4.91 7.53
CA TRP A 259 -1.17 -5.96 7.00
C TRP A 259 -0.17 -5.46 5.96
N ARG A 260 1.07 -5.98 5.98
CA ARG A 260 2.09 -5.74 4.95
C ARG A 260 2.81 -7.03 4.60
N LEU A 261 3.24 -7.16 3.35
CA LEU A 261 3.90 -8.37 2.84
C LEU A 261 5.10 -8.82 3.69
N ASN A 262 5.96 -7.88 4.08
CA ASN A 262 7.20 -8.19 4.79
C ASN A 262 7.03 -8.33 6.31
N ASP A 263 6.00 -7.70 6.88
CA ASP A 263 5.82 -7.60 8.34
C ASP A 263 4.65 -8.44 8.86
N GLY A 264 3.73 -8.86 8.00
CA GLY A 264 2.49 -9.49 8.39
C GLY A 264 1.53 -8.49 9.05
N TRP A 265 0.88 -8.92 10.13
CA TRP A 265 -0.05 -8.08 10.89
C TRP A 265 0.69 -7.03 11.71
N LEU A 266 0.39 -5.77 11.44
CA LEU A 266 1.00 -4.61 12.10
C LEU A 266 0.47 -4.45 13.53
N SER A 267 1.31 -3.98 14.44
CA SER A 267 0.90 -3.48 15.76
C SER A 267 0.15 -2.14 15.67
N VAL A 268 -0.47 -1.70 16.76
CA VAL A 268 -1.17 -0.41 16.81
C VAL A 268 -0.21 0.75 16.50
N GLN A 269 1.01 0.71 17.04
CA GLN A 269 2.02 1.75 16.77
C GLN A 269 2.48 1.75 15.31
N GLU A 270 2.58 0.58 14.68
CA GLU A 270 2.99 0.49 13.27
C GLU A 270 1.92 1.01 12.31
N VAL A 271 0.63 0.90 12.67
CA VAL A 271 -0.47 1.47 11.88
C VAL A 271 -0.39 2.98 11.79
N GLU A 272 0.08 3.67 12.82
CA GLU A 272 0.25 5.13 12.81
C GLU A 272 1.18 5.61 11.69
N ARG A 273 2.03 4.71 11.18
CA ARG A 273 2.97 4.98 10.09
C ARG A 273 2.43 4.61 8.72
N THR A 274 1.28 3.94 8.65
CA THR A 274 0.73 3.47 7.37
C THR A 274 0.09 4.60 6.57
N LEU A 275 0.22 4.53 5.25
CA LEU A 275 -0.63 5.29 4.35
C LEU A 275 -1.70 4.37 3.78
N LEU A 276 -2.93 4.87 3.69
CA LEU A 276 -4.00 4.14 3.02
C LEU A 276 -3.80 4.24 1.51
N ILE A 277 -3.69 3.08 0.86
CA ILE A 277 -3.58 2.96 -0.60
C ILE A 277 -4.74 2.05 -1.03
N GLU A 278 -5.88 2.63 -1.39
CA GLU A 278 -7.16 1.89 -1.53
C GLU A 278 -7.13 0.74 -2.54
N HIS A 279 -6.20 0.78 -3.50
CA HIS A 279 -6.07 -0.19 -4.59
C HIS A 279 -4.73 -0.94 -4.53
N ASP A 280 -4.14 -1.11 -3.33
CA ASP A 280 -2.94 -1.93 -3.16
C ASP A 280 -3.20 -3.38 -3.56
N ALA A 281 -2.67 -3.77 -4.72
CA ALA A 281 -2.91 -5.07 -5.32
C ALA A 281 -2.42 -6.23 -4.44
N VAL A 282 -1.33 -6.05 -3.70
CA VAL A 282 -0.79 -7.12 -2.83
C VAL A 282 -1.74 -7.37 -1.67
N SER A 283 -2.23 -6.30 -1.06
CA SER A 283 -3.20 -6.39 0.04
C SER A 283 -4.53 -6.98 -0.41
N ILE A 284 -5.06 -6.56 -1.57
CA ILE A 284 -6.33 -7.07 -2.12
C ILE A 284 -6.24 -8.56 -2.49
N ASN A 285 -5.15 -8.99 -3.12
CA ASN A 285 -4.96 -10.41 -3.43
C ASN A 285 -4.73 -11.23 -2.15
N MET A 286 -4.04 -10.68 -1.15
CA MET A 286 -3.88 -11.33 0.16
C MET A 286 -5.24 -11.56 0.82
N VAL A 287 -6.16 -10.60 0.73
CA VAL A 287 -7.53 -10.75 1.24
C VAL A 287 -8.22 -11.95 0.59
N SER A 288 -8.19 -12.05 -0.74
CA SER A 288 -8.90 -13.12 -1.46
C SER A 288 -8.39 -14.51 -1.06
N GLU A 289 -7.07 -14.68 -1.05
CA GLU A 289 -6.43 -15.93 -0.65
C GLU A 289 -6.68 -16.24 0.83
N PHE A 290 -6.52 -15.25 1.71
CA PHE A 290 -6.76 -15.42 3.14
C PHE A 290 -8.22 -15.81 3.42
N ALA A 291 -9.19 -15.15 2.78
CA ALA A 291 -10.61 -15.41 2.97
C ALA A 291 -10.99 -16.83 2.56
N ALA A 292 -10.41 -17.35 1.48
CA ALA A 292 -10.66 -18.72 1.01
C ALA A 292 -10.31 -19.78 2.08
N TRP A 293 -9.26 -19.53 2.87
CA TRP A 293 -8.81 -20.43 3.94
C TRP A 293 -9.46 -20.14 5.28
N TYR A 294 -9.57 -18.86 5.66
CA TYR A 294 -9.99 -18.44 7.00
C TYR A 294 -11.51 -18.33 7.15
N LEU A 295 -12.23 -18.03 6.06
CA LEU A 295 -13.68 -17.85 6.04
C LEU A 295 -14.35 -18.72 4.96
N PRO A 296 -14.15 -20.06 4.97
CA PRO A 296 -14.62 -20.95 3.90
C PRO A 296 -16.15 -21.02 3.77
N HIS A 297 -16.89 -20.56 4.78
CA HIS A 297 -18.35 -20.48 4.76
C HIS A 297 -18.87 -19.25 4.00
N ALA A 298 -18.00 -18.31 3.64
CA ALA A 298 -18.32 -17.05 2.97
C ALA A 298 -17.52 -16.90 1.66
N PRO A 299 -17.75 -17.77 0.65
CA PRO A 299 -16.94 -17.81 -0.58
C PRO A 299 -16.97 -16.50 -1.38
N PHE A 300 -18.04 -15.71 -1.25
CA PHE A 300 -18.13 -14.37 -1.88
C PHE A 300 -17.05 -13.39 -1.39
N LEU A 301 -16.34 -13.70 -0.30
CA LEU A 301 -15.21 -12.92 0.20
C LEU A 301 -13.89 -13.26 -0.48
N SER A 302 -13.79 -14.39 -1.18
CA SER A 302 -12.59 -14.80 -1.94
C SER A 302 -12.72 -14.58 -3.45
N GLU A 303 -13.89 -14.17 -3.92
CA GLU A 303 -14.21 -13.87 -5.33
C GLU A 303 -13.62 -12.54 -5.81
#